data_AF-A0A1I3PBC6-F1
#
_entry.id   AF-A0A1I3PBC6-F1
#
_cell.length_a   1.000
_cell.length_b   1.000
_cell.length_c   1.000
_cell.angle_alpha   90.00
_cell.angle_beta   90.00
_cell.angle_gamma   90.00
#
_symmetry.space_group_name_H-M   'P 1'
#
loop_
_entity.id
_entity.type
_entity.pdbx_description
1 polymer ?
#
loop_
_entity_poly.entity_id
_entity_poly.type
_entity_poly.pdbx_seq_one_letter_code
_entity_poly.pdbx_strand_id
1 'polypeptide(L)'
;MSAPVLTGPQYLSEGLKLVLSPGLRLFVLLPLSINLLLFTALIGVAVQQFGGWVDTFMPSLPSWLSFLEYVLWPLFVVLVLLMVFFTFTLLANIIAAPFNGFLAEKVEIVVRGQDEFPPFSWAELMAMVPRTLSREMRKLGYFLPRAIALLILTFIPVLNIIAAPLWLLFGVWMMAIQYIDYPADNNKMSWQDMLAWLREKRWQSLGFGGITYAALLVPGLNILMMPAAVAGATVFWVHERQEQALTPAP
;
A
#
# COMPACT_ATOMS: atom_id res chain seq x y z
N MET A 1 17.56 -24.00 -16.83
CA MET A 1 16.35 -23.78 -17.63
C MET A 1 15.96 -22.33 -17.42
N SER A 2 15.95 -21.51 -18.47
CA SER A 2 15.55 -20.11 -18.39
C SER A 2 14.11 -20.06 -17.87
N ALA A 3 13.88 -19.47 -16.69
CA ALA A 3 12.53 -19.26 -16.20
C ALA A 3 11.76 -18.45 -17.25
N PRO A 4 10.49 -18.78 -17.57
CA PRO A 4 9.71 -17.99 -18.49
C PRO A 4 9.66 -16.54 -17.98
N VAL A 5 9.76 -15.56 -18.90
CA VAL A 5 9.61 -14.14 -18.57
C VAL A 5 8.19 -13.95 -18.04
N LEU A 6 8.04 -13.95 -16.72
CA LEU A 6 6.76 -13.80 -16.07
C LEU A 6 6.24 -12.37 -16.36
N THR A 7 4.98 -12.27 -16.73
CA THR A 7 4.30 -10.98 -16.91
C THR A 7 3.72 -10.49 -15.58
N GLY A 8 3.45 -9.19 -15.45
CA GLY A 8 2.89 -8.58 -14.23
C GLY A 8 1.76 -9.39 -13.54
N PRO A 9 0.74 -9.87 -14.28
CA PRO A 9 -0.33 -10.71 -13.72
C PRO A 9 0.13 -12.08 -13.21
N GLN A 10 1.15 -12.67 -13.82
CA GLN A 10 1.67 -13.97 -13.40
C GLN A 10 2.40 -13.87 -12.07
N TYR A 11 3.15 -12.78 -11.84
CA TYR A 11 3.76 -12.50 -10.53
C TYR A 11 2.73 -12.40 -9.41
N LEU A 12 1.60 -11.71 -9.65
CA LEU A 12 0.53 -11.62 -8.64
C LEU A 12 -0.13 -12.99 -8.39
N SER A 13 -0.35 -13.79 -9.43
CA SER A 13 -0.90 -15.14 -9.29
C SER A 13 0.04 -16.08 -8.53
N GLU A 14 1.35 -15.99 -8.75
CA GLU A 14 2.34 -16.75 -7.99
C GLU A 14 2.40 -16.28 -6.54
N GLY A 15 2.38 -14.98 -6.31
CA GLY A 15 2.28 -14.40 -4.97
C GLY A 15 1.06 -14.92 -4.19
N LEU A 16 -0.10 -15.03 -4.85
CA LEU A 16 -1.31 -15.59 -4.25
C LEU A 16 -1.12 -17.08 -3.87
N LYS A 17 -0.52 -17.88 -4.75
CA LYS A 17 -0.22 -19.30 -4.45
C LYS A 17 0.72 -19.44 -3.26
N LEU A 18 1.75 -18.60 -3.19
CA LEU A 18 2.72 -18.59 -2.09
C LEU A 18 2.06 -18.23 -0.77
N VAL A 19 1.23 -17.18 -0.75
CA VAL A 19 0.53 -16.73 0.46
C VAL A 19 -0.44 -17.79 1.01
N LEU A 20 -1.07 -18.56 0.13
CA LEU A 20 -1.97 -19.65 0.52
C LEU A 20 -1.22 -20.92 0.98
N SER A 21 0.11 -20.97 0.86
CA SER A 21 0.89 -22.11 1.33
C SER A 21 0.85 -22.23 2.87
N PRO A 22 0.95 -23.46 3.42
CA PRO A 22 0.86 -23.69 4.86
C PRO A 22 1.90 -22.93 5.70
N GLY A 23 3.10 -22.71 5.14
CA GLY A 23 4.18 -21.97 5.80
C GLY A 23 3.94 -20.47 5.88
N LEU A 24 3.30 -19.87 4.85
CA LEU A 24 3.17 -18.42 4.76
C LEU A 24 1.82 -17.84 5.20
N ARG A 25 0.75 -18.67 5.27
CA ARG A 25 -0.59 -18.19 5.64
C ARG A 25 -0.68 -17.52 7.01
N LEU A 26 0.18 -17.91 7.96
CA LEU A 26 0.21 -17.32 9.30
C LEU A 26 0.62 -15.84 9.25
N PHE A 27 1.54 -15.48 8.35
CA PHE A 27 1.99 -14.10 8.17
C PHE A 27 0.93 -13.20 7.52
N VAL A 28 -0.15 -13.76 6.99
CA VAL A 28 -1.32 -13.01 6.50
C VAL A 28 -2.38 -12.83 7.58
N LEU A 29 -2.60 -13.84 8.40
CA LEU A 29 -3.60 -13.78 9.47
C LEU A 29 -3.17 -12.82 10.59
N LEU A 30 -1.87 -12.71 10.87
CA LEU A 30 -1.37 -11.90 11.97
C LEU A 30 -1.59 -10.38 11.74
N PRO A 31 -1.22 -9.79 10.59
CA PRO A 31 -1.49 -8.37 10.30
C PRO A 31 -2.99 -8.09 10.21
N LEU A 32 -3.77 -9.02 9.64
CA LEU A 32 -5.22 -8.91 9.59
C LEU A 32 -5.84 -8.85 11.00
N SER A 33 -5.36 -9.69 11.91
CA SER A 33 -5.83 -9.71 13.30
C SER A 33 -5.52 -8.40 14.02
N ILE A 34 -4.30 -7.86 13.83
CA ILE A 34 -3.91 -6.56 14.41
C ILE A 34 -4.75 -5.43 13.82
N ASN A 35 -4.98 -5.42 12.50
CA ASN A 35 -5.83 -4.44 11.86
C ASN A 35 -7.28 -4.52 12.35
N LEU A 36 -7.81 -5.72 12.60
CA LEU A 36 -9.15 -5.90 13.15
C LEU A 36 -9.26 -5.34 14.58
N LEU A 37 -8.23 -5.56 15.41
CA LEU A 37 -8.15 -4.98 16.76
C LEU A 37 -8.08 -3.44 16.70
N LEU A 38 -7.22 -2.90 15.84
CA LEU A 38 -7.09 -1.46 15.62
C LEU A 38 -8.40 -0.85 15.12
N PHE A 39 -9.07 -1.49 14.16
CA PHE A 39 -10.35 -1.06 13.63
C PHE A 39 -11.42 -1.03 14.73
N THR A 40 -11.52 -2.09 15.52
CA THR A 40 -12.50 -2.19 16.62
C THR A 40 -12.27 -1.10 17.68
N ALA A 41 -11.01 -0.83 18.04
CA ALA A 41 -10.67 0.21 18.99
C ALA A 41 -10.98 1.61 18.45
N LEU A 42 -10.50 1.93 17.23
CA LEU A 42 -10.68 3.25 16.63
C LEU A 42 -12.13 3.54 16.27
N ILE A 43 -12.90 2.56 15.79
CA ILE A 43 -14.33 2.74 15.53
C ILE A 43 -15.10 2.95 16.83
N GLY A 44 -14.72 2.27 17.91
CA GLY A 44 -15.31 2.48 19.24
C GLY A 44 -15.11 3.91 19.73
N VAL A 45 -13.89 4.44 19.60
CA VAL A 45 -13.59 5.85 19.90
C VAL A 45 -14.33 6.80 18.97
N ALA A 46 -14.33 6.52 17.66
CA ALA A 46 -14.98 7.35 16.67
C ALA A 46 -16.48 7.47 16.95
N VAL A 47 -17.18 6.36 17.23
CA VAL A 47 -18.62 6.37 17.55
C VAL A 47 -18.91 7.19 18.81
N GLN A 48 -18.06 7.11 19.84
CA GLN A 48 -18.23 7.87 21.08
C GLN A 48 -17.98 9.37 20.89
N GLN A 49 -17.01 9.75 20.06
CA GLN A 49 -16.59 11.14 19.88
C GLN A 49 -17.20 11.82 18.65
N PHE A 50 -17.90 11.06 17.80
CA PHE A 50 -18.38 11.52 16.49
C PHE A 50 -19.21 12.81 16.58
N GLY A 51 -20.21 12.82 17.47
CA GLY A 51 -21.06 13.99 17.69
C GLY A 51 -20.25 15.21 18.10
N GLY A 52 -19.36 15.04 19.09
CA GLY A 52 -18.51 16.12 19.56
C GLY A 52 -17.58 16.69 18.48
N TRP A 53 -17.05 15.85 17.58
CA TRP A 53 -16.25 16.34 16.45
C TRP A 53 -17.09 17.13 15.45
N VAL A 54 -18.28 16.64 15.08
CA VAL A 54 -19.20 17.38 14.19
C VAL A 54 -19.57 18.73 14.79
N ASP A 55 -19.94 18.74 16.08
CA ASP A 55 -20.31 19.96 16.81
C ASP A 55 -19.13 20.96 16.91
N THR A 56 -17.90 20.47 17.02
CA THR A 56 -16.68 21.31 17.05
C THR A 56 -16.47 22.05 15.72
N PHE A 57 -16.80 21.43 14.59
CA PHE A 57 -16.67 22.04 13.28
C PHE A 57 -17.88 22.88 12.87
N MET A 58 -19.05 22.61 13.45
CA MET A 58 -20.26 23.38 13.20
C MET A 58 -20.11 24.82 13.71
N PRO A 59 -20.26 25.84 12.84
CA PRO A 59 -20.20 27.22 13.27
C PRO A 59 -21.44 27.58 14.10
N SER A 60 -21.28 28.44 15.11
CA SER A 60 -22.43 29.04 15.78
C SER A 60 -23.06 30.08 14.85
N LEU A 61 -24.32 29.85 14.46
CA LEU A 61 -25.04 30.72 13.54
C LEU A 61 -26.15 31.50 14.26
N PRO A 62 -26.38 32.78 13.90
CA PRO A 62 -27.54 33.53 14.38
C PRO A 62 -28.85 32.91 13.86
N SER A 63 -29.96 33.15 14.56
CA SER A 63 -31.25 32.49 14.31
C SER A 63 -31.75 32.60 12.86
N TRP A 64 -31.50 33.72 12.18
CA TRP A 64 -31.88 33.92 10.77
C TRP A 64 -31.06 33.08 9.77
N LEU A 65 -29.87 32.60 10.17
CA LEU A 65 -29.03 31.68 9.40
C LEU A 65 -29.16 30.22 9.83
N SER A 66 -29.99 29.91 10.84
CA SER A 66 -30.18 28.53 11.33
C SER A 66 -30.56 27.53 10.23
N PHE A 67 -31.21 27.98 9.15
CA PHE A 67 -31.51 27.12 8.00
C PHE A 67 -30.26 26.53 7.32
N LEU A 68 -29.09 27.19 7.43
CA LEU A 68 -27.82 26.67 6.90
C LEU A 68 -27.33 25.45 7.68
N GLU A 69 -27.75 25.25 8.93
CA GLU A 69 -27.37 24.08 9.72
C GLU A 69 -27.80 22.79 9.04
N TYR A 70 -28.97 22.76 8.40
CA TYR A 70 -29.45 21.60 7.64
C TYR A 70 -28.55 21.23 6.45
N VAL A 71 -27.82 22.21 5.89
CA VAL A 71 -26.90 22.02 4.75
C VAL A 71 -25.47 21.75 5.22
N LEU A 72 -25.03 22.45 6.27
CA LEU A 72 -23.68 22.32 6.83
C LEU A 72 -23.51 21.01 7.61
N TRP A 73 -24.54 20.54 8.29
CA TRP A 73 -24.46 19.32 9.10
C TRP A 73 -24.05 18.09 8.28
N PRO A 74 -24.68 17.76 7.12
CA PRO A 74 -24.21 16.67 6.28
C PRO A 74 -22.78 16.87 5.77
N LEU A 75 -22.39 18.11 5.46
CA LEU A 75 -21.05 18.42 4.97
C LEU A 75 -19.98 18.13 6.03
N PHE A 76 -20.20 18.55 7.27
CA PHE A 76 -19.28 18.29 8.38
C PHE A 76 -19.29 16.83 8.82
N VAL A 77 -20.44 16.16 8.77
CA VAL A 77 -20.53 14.70 8.95
C VAL A 77 -19.63 13.99 7.93
N VAL A 78 -19.74 14.34 6.64
CA VAL A 78 -18.88 13.77 5.59
C VAL A 78 -17.42 14.12 5.83
N LEU A 79 -17.11 15.35 6.23
CA LEU A 79 -15.73 15.77 6.55
C LEU A 79 -15.14 14.92 7.68
N VAL A 80 -15.87 14.76 8.79
CA VAL A 80 -15.42 13.95 9.93
C VAL A 80 -15.28 12.48 9.52
N LEU A 81 -16.21 11.93 8.73
CA LEU A 81 -16.08 10.56 8.21
C LEU A 81 -14.84 10.41 7.33
N LEU A 82 -14.55 11.36 6.45
CA LEU A 82 -13.33 11.36 5.63
C LEU A 82 -12.08 11.44 6.50
N MET A 83 -12.05 12.31 7.52
CA MET A 83 -10.94 12.40 8.46
C MET A 83 -10.71 11.07 9.18
N VAL A 84 -11.76 10.48 9.75
CA VAL A 84 -11.68 9.16 10.42
C VAL A 84 -11.18 8.09 9.45
N PHE A 85 -11.72 8.05 8.22
CA PHE A 85 -11.32 7.09 7.19
C PHE A 85 -9.85 7.24 6.82
N PHE A 86 -9.37 8.45 6.53
CA PHE A 86 -7.98 8.69 6.16
C PHE A 86 -7.01 8.45 7.33
N THR A 87 -7.37 8.86 8.55
CA THR A 87 -6.56 8.59 9.75
C THR A 87 -6.46 7.09 10.02
N PHE A 88 -7.58 6.35 9.96
CA PHE A 88 -7.57 4.90 10.10
C PHE A 88 -6.70 4.24 9.01
N THR A 89 -6.89 4.63 7.75
CA THR A 89 -6.13 4.09 6.61
C THR A 89 -4.64 4.35 6.77
N LEU A 90 -4.25 5.55 7.21
CA LEU A 90 -2.86 5.91 7.46
C LEU A 90 -2.26 5.05 8.58
N LEU A 91 -2.95 4.91 9.71
CA LEU A 91 -2.48 4.11 10.86
C LEU A 91 -2.39 2.63 10.51
N ALA A 92 -3.41 2.08 9.84
CA ALA A 92 -3.43 0.69 9.38
C ALA A 92 -2.25 0.40 8.45
N ASN A 93 -1.95 1.29 7.49
CA ASN A 93 -0.81 1.13 6.59
C ASN A 93 0.54 1.23 7.31
N ILE A 94 0.69 2.17 8.26
CA ILE A 94 1.92 2.30 9.07
C ILE A 94 2.15 1.03 9.89
N ILE A 95 1.09 0.49 10.51
CA ILE A 95 1.16 -0.73 11.30
C ILE A 95 1.41 -1.96 10.42
N ALA A 96 0.84 -2.01 9.21
CA ALA A 96 1.03 -3.11 8.27
C ALA A 96 2.45 -3.16 7.67
N ALA A 97 3.15 -2.02 7.59
CA ALA A 97 4.42 -1.94 6.89
C ALA A 97 5.54 -2.86 7.43
N PRO A 98 5.78 -2.97 8.75
CA PRO A 98 6.71 -3.96 9.30
C PRO A 98 6.33 -5.39 8.91
N PHE A 99 5.04 -5.72 8.93
CA PHE A 99 4.57 -7.06 8.56
C PHE A 99 4.74 -7.35 7.08
N ASN A 100 4.48 -6.37 6.21
CA ASN A 100 4.71 -6.50 4.78
C ASN A 100 6.21 -6.68 4.47
N GLY A 101 7.08 -5.93 5.16
CA GLY A 101 8.53 -6.13 5.06
C GLY A 101 8.96 -7.51 5.54
N PHE A 102 8.45 -7.97 6.68
CA PHE A 102 8.72 -9.31 7.22
C PHE A 102 8.22 -10.43 6.29
N LEU A 103 6.99 -10.30 5.77
CA LEU A 103 6.44 -11.24 4.80
C LEU A 103 7.31 -11.28 3.53
N ALA A 104 7.76 -10.12 3.02
CA ALA A 104 8.63 -10.08 1.86
C ALA A 104 9.95 -10.81 2.10
N GLU A 105 10.56 -10.68 3.28
CA GLU A 105 11.77 -11.41 3.66
C GLU A 105 11.54 -12.93 3.66
N LYS A 106 10.45 -13.40 4.31
CA LYS A 106 10.16 -14.83 4.39
C LYS A 106 9.77 -15.43 3.04
N VAL A 107 9.06 -14.67 2.21
CA VAL A 107 8.80 -15.05 0.82
C VAL A 107 10.11 -15.17 0.04
N GLU A 108 11.06 -14.25 0.21
CA GLU A 108 12.34 -14.30 -0.49
C GLU A 108 13.12 -15.58 -0.15
N ILE A 109 13.13 -15.99 1.12
CA ILE A 109 13.76 -17.24 1.59
C ILE A 109 13.13 -18.46 0.91
N VAL A 110 11.79 -18.52 0.86
CA VAL A 110 11.05 -19.62 0.23
C VAL A 110 11.28 -19.66 -1.27
N VAL A 111 11.21 -18.51 -1.96
CA VAL A 111 11.41 -18.42 -3.41
C VAL A 111 12.84 -18.78 -3.82
N ARG A 112 13.83 -18.46 -2.99
CA ARG A 112 15.23 -18.87 -3.20
C ARG A 112 15.51 -20.34 -2.87
N GLY A 113 14.53 -21.07 -2.32
CA GLY A 113 14.67 -22.47 -1.92
C GLY A 113 15.60 -22.69 -0.72
N GLN A 114 15.77 -21.68 0.14
CA GLN A 114 16.65 -21.77 1.31
C GLN A 114 15.95 -22.47 2.49
N ASP A 115 14.69 -22.15 2.72
CA ASP A 115 13.83 -22.76 3.74
C ASP A 115 12.36 -22.69 3.29
N GLU A 116 11.65 -23.81 3.37
CA GLU A 116 10.22 -23.89 3.02
C GLU A 116 9.30 -23.41 4.16
N PHE A 117 9.80 -23.41 5.40
CA PHE A 117 9.04 -23.08 6.61
C PHE A 117 9.78 -22.10 7.51
N PRO A 118 10.02 -20.86 7.04
CA PRO A 118 10.71 -19.87 7.85
C PRO A 118 9.95 -19.57 9.15
N PRO A 119 10.60 -19.58 10.32
CA PRO A 119 9.94 -19.31 11.59
C PRO A 119 9.54 -17.84 11.73
N PHE A 120 8.45 -17.59 12.44
CA PHE A 120 8.07 -16.23 12.84
C PHE A 120 8.89 -15.80 14.07
N SER A 121 9.47 -14.59 14.02
CA SER A 121 10.26 -14.01 15.11
C SER A 121 9.80 -12.59 15.42
N TRP A 122 9.27 -12.37 16.62
CA TRP A 122 8.90 -11.03 17.10
C TRP A 122 10.12 -10.11 17.20
N ALA A 123 11.30 -10.65 17.52
CA ALA A 123 12.53 -9.87 17.65
C ALA A 123 12.96 -9.29 16.30
N GLU A 124 12.92 -10.09 15.24
CA GLU A 124 13.23 -9.66 13.87
C GLU A 124 12.22 -8.60 13.38
N LEU A 125 10.93 -8.83 13.60
CA LEU A 125 9.88 -7.89 13.24
C LEU A 125 10.10 -6.52 13.92
N MET A 126 10.34 -6.52 15.24
CA MET A 126 10.56 -5.29 16.01
C MET A 126 11.83 -4.55 15.59
N ALA A 127 12.89 -5.28 15.22
CA ALA A 127 14.12 -4.68 14.69
C ALA A 127 13.89 -3.97 13.34
N MET A 128 12.92 -4.41 12.53
CA MET A 128 12.58 -3.79 11.25
C MET A 128 11.65 -2.58 11.35
N VAL A 129 10.89 -2.43 12.43
CA VAL A 129 9.95 -1.32 12.64
C VAL A 129 10.55 0.05 12.31
N PRO A 130 11.66 0.51 12.91
CA PRO A 130 12.15 1.87 12.68
C PRO A 130 12.51 2.13 11.20
N ARG A 131 13.10 1.12 10.55
CA ARG A 131 13.50 1.23 9.14
C ARG A 131 12.28 1.23 8.22
N THR A 132 11.36 0.29 8.41
CA THR A 132 10.16 0.16 7.57
C THR A 132 9.24 1.38 7.71
N LEU A 133 9.07 1.92 8.93
CA LEU A 133 8.34 3.17 9.15
C LEU A 133 9.01 4.35 8.44
N SER A 134 10.34 4.50 8.56
CA SER A 134 11.07 5.54 7.84
C SER A 134 10.91 5.41 6.32
N ARG A 135 10.91 4.18 5.81
CA ARG A 135 10.69 3.89 4.39
C ARG A 135 9.28 4.26 3.95
N GLU A 136 8.24 3.93 4.71
CA GLU A 136 6.86 4.35 4.41
C GLU A 136 6.68 5.86 4.46
N MET A 137 7.35 6.56 5.39
CA MET A 137 7.32 8.04 5.40
C MET A 137 7.91 8.63 4.11
N ARG A 138 8.94 8.00 3.53
CA ARG A 138 9.47 8.40 2.21
C ARG A 138 8.48 8.13 1.09
N LYS A 139 7.76 7.00 1.13
CA LYS A 139 6.68 6.69 0.17
C LYS A 139 5.56 7.73 0.25
N LEU A 140 5.14 8.10 1.47
CA LEU A 140 4.16 9.18 1.68
C LEU A 140 4.68 10.52 1.18
N GLY A 141 5.94 10.87 1.46
CA GLY A 141 6.57 12.09 0.95
C GLY A 141 6.72 12.12 -0.58
N TYR A 142 6.80 10.96 -1.23
CA TYR A 142 6.74 10.85 -2.67
C TYR A 142 5.31 10.97 -3.21
N PHE A 143 4.36 10.32 -2.55
CA PHE A 143 2.95 10.27 -2.96
C PHE A 143 2.24 11.61 -2.78
N LEU A 144 2.28 12.17 -1.58
CA LEU A 144 1.41 13.26 -1.16
C LEU A 144 1.56 14.54 -2.02
N PRO A 145 2.78 15.04 -2.32
CA PRO A 145 2.93 16.24 -3.17
C PRO A 145 2.39 16.03 -4.58
N ARG A 146 2.56 14.81 -5.13
CA ARG A 146 2.10 14.46 -6.50
C ARG A 146 0.59 14.28 -6.54
N ALA A 147 0.02 13.61 -5.53
CA ALA A 147 -1.41 13.47 -5.36
C ALA A 147 -2.09 14.84 -5.20
N ILE A 148 -1.53 15.74 -4.40
CA ILE A 148 -2.04 17.12 -4.24
C ILE A 148 -1.94 17.89 -5.57
N ALA A 149 -0.83 17.79 -6.30
CA ALA A 149 -0.69 18.45 -7.61
C ALA A 149 -1.74 17.94 -8.62
N LEU A 150 -1.98 16.62 -8.68
CA LEU A 150 -3.02 16.04 -9.53
C LEU A 150 -4.43 16.39 -9.07
N LEU A 151 -4.65 16.52 -7.75
CA LEU A 151 -5.92 16.97 -7.19
C LEU A 151 -6.22 18.41 -7.62
N ILE A 152 -5.25 19.33 -7.47
CA ILE A 152 -5.38 20.71 -7.93
C ILE A 152 -5.65 20.76 -9.44
N LEU A 153 -4.93 19.95 -10.23
CA LEU A 153 -5.13 19.86 -11.68
C LEU A 153 -6.56 19.41 -12.05
N THR A 154 -7.19 18.57 -11.22
CA THR A 154 -8.55 18.07 -11.44
C THR A 154 -9.62 19.17 -11.30
N PHE A 155 -9.34 20.22 -10.52
CA PHE A 155 -10.23 21.36 -10.37
C PHE A 155 -10.10 22.41 -11.49
N ILE A 156 -9.07 22.32 -12.34
CA ILE A 156 -8.90 23.24 -13.47
C ILE A 156 -9.74 22.73 -14.64
N PRO A 157 -10.76 23.50 -15.10
CA PRO A 157 -11.56 23.11 -16.26
C PRO A 157 -10.69 22.88 -17.49
N VAL A 158 -11.07 21.96 -18.38
CA VAL A 158 -10.30 21.51 -19.57
C VAL A 158 -9.09 20.64 -19.22
N LEU A 159 -8.28 21.01 -18.22
CA LEU A 159 -7.14 20.19 -17.77
C LEU A 159 -7.57 18.94 -16.98
N ASN A 160 -8.77 18.97 -16.39
CA ASN A 160 -9.39 17.84 -15.70
C ASN A 160 -9.49 16.56 -16.56
N ILE A 161 -9.64 16.72 -17.89
CA ILE A 161 -9.67 15.58 -18.84
C ILE A 161 -8.34 14.82 -18.84
N ILE A 162 -7.21 15.53 -18.71
CA ILE A 162 -5.87 14.94 -18.64
C ILE A 162 -5.56 14.47 -17.21
N ALA A 163 -6.15 15.09 -16.19
CA ALA A 163 -5.95 14.69 -14.80
C ALA A 163 -6.40 13.24 -14.55
N ALA A 164 -7.52 12.79 -15.13
CA ALA A 164 -8.04 11.42 -14.94
C ALA A 164 -7.07 10.30 -15.38
N PRO A 165 -6.53 10.28 -16.63
CA PRO A 165 -5.54 9.28 -17.02
C PRO A 165 -4.22 9.42 -16.23
N LEU A 166 -3.83 10.64 -15.85
CA LEU A 166 -2.65 10.83 -14.99
C LEU A 166 -2.84 10.25 -13.59
N TRP A 167 -4.03 10.36 -13.00
CA TRP A 167 -4.38 9.73 -11.74
C TRP A 167 -4.26 8.21 -11.81
N LEU A 168 -4.78 7.60 -12.89
CA LEU A 168 -4.68 6.16 -13.10
C LEU A 168 -3.23 5.71 -13.24
N LEU A 169 -2.46 6.35 -14.14
CA LEU A 169 -1.06 6.01 -14.36
C LEU A 169 -0.22 6.20 -13.10
N PHE A 170 -0.45 7.27 -12.36
CA PHE A 170 0.23 7.53 -11.09
C PHE A 170 -0.16 6.52 -10.01
N GLY A 171 -1.44 6.15 -9.91
CA GLY A 171 -1.91 5.12 -8.99
C GLY A 171 -1.28 3.75 -9.27
N VAL A 172 -1.25 3.36 -10.54
CA VAL A 172 -0.58 2.12 -11.00
C VAL A 172 0.91 2.14 -10.69
N TRP A 173 1.60 3.24 -10.99
CA TRP A 173 3.01 3.42 -10.66
C TRP A 173 3.26 3.37 -9.15
N MET A 174 2.37 3.97 -8.36
CA MET A 174 2.47 3.95 -6.91
C MET A 174 2.28 2.55 -6.33
N MET A 175 1.44 1.70 -6.92
CA MET A 175 1.34 0.29 -6.51
C MET A 175 2.66 -0.46 -6.75
N ALA A 176 3.31 -0.22 -7.90
CA ALA A 176 4.61 -0.82 -8.17
C ALA A 176 5.66 -0.39 -7.12
N ILE A 177 5.75 0.91 -6.84
CA ILE A 177 6.62 1.43 -5.78
C ILE A 177 6.27 0.82 -4.43
N GLN A 178 5.00 0.80 -4.03
CA GLN A 178 4.59 0.40 -2.69
C GLN A 178 5.04 -1.03 -2.37
N TYR A 179 4.81 -1.96 -3.29
CA TYR A 179 5.03 -3.39 -3.04
C TYR A 179 6.43 -3.87 -3.41
N ILE A 180 7.02 -3.39 -4.51
CA ILE A 180 8.37 -3.79 -4.93
C ILE A 180 9.45 -3.18 -4.02
N ASP A 181 9.13 -2.10 -3.33
CA ASP A 181 10.04 -1.51 -2.35
C ASP A 181 10.25 -2.39 -1.10
N TYR A 182 9.34 -3.29 -0.74
CA TYR A 182 9.54 -4.17 0.42
C TYR A 182 10.78 -5.08 0.28
N PRO A 183 10.92 -5.90 -0.77
CA PRO A 183 12.14 -6.70 -0.97
C PRO A 183 13.37 -5.83 -1.24
N ALA A 184 13.21 -4.68 -1.91
CA ALA A 184 14.32 -3.75 -2.14
C ALA A 184 14.86 -3.14 -0.84
N ASP A 185 13.97 -2.71 0.06
CA ASP A 185 14.33 -2.20 1.38
C ASP A 185 14.98 -3.30 2.21
N ASN A 186 14.46 -4.52 2.23
CA ASN A 186 15.09 -5.68 2.88
C ASN A 186 16.53 -5.92 2.43
N ASN A 187 16.80 -5.74 1.14
CA ASN A 187 18.13 -5.80 0.54
C ASN A 187 18.94 -4.50 0.68
N LYS A 188 18.50 -3.56 1.53
CA LYS A 188 19.13 -2.27 1.87
C LYS A 188 19.36 -1.34 0.66
N MET A 189 18.56 -1.50 -0.39
CA MET A 189 18.63 -0.65 -1.57
C MET A 189 18.18 0.78 -1.23
N SER A 190 18.95 1.77 -1.67
CA SER A 190 18.58 3.17 -1.44
C SER A 190 17.27 3.52 -2.16
N TRP A 191 16.57 4.54 -1.67
CA TRP A 191 15.31 5.00 -2.28
C TRP A 191 15.52 5.47 -3.73
N GLN A 192 16.64 6.15 -4.00
CA GLN A 192 16.94 6.69 -5.33
C GLN A 192 17.27 5.57 -6.31
N ASP A 193 18.06 4.59 -5.88
CA ASP A 193 18.39 3.44 -6.72
C ASP A 193 17.15 2.61 -7.02
N MET A 194 16.26 2.43 -6.03
CA MET A 194 14.99 1.72 -6.23
C MET A 194 14.14 2.40 -7.29
N LEU A 195 14.00 3.73 -7.23
CA LEU A 195 13.26 4.49 -8.25
C LEU A 195 13.92 4.42 -9.64
N ALA A 196 15.25 4.44 -9.70
CA ALA A 196 15.97 4.29 -10.97
C ALA A 196 15.74 2.90 -11.57
N TRP A 197 15.85 1.85 -10.76
CA TRP A 197 15.64 0.47 -11.17
C TRP A 197 14.20 0.20 -11.67
N LEU A 198 13.18 0.73 -10.98
CA LEU A 198 11.80 0.64 -11.46
C LEU A 198 11.58 1.40 -12.77
N ARG A 199 12.30 2.50 -13.01
CA ARG A 199 12.21 3.27 -14.26
C ARG A 199 12.88 2.56 -15.44
N GLU A 200 13.99 1.89 -15.20
CA GLU A 200 14.63 1.03 -16.21
C GLU A 200 13.68 -0.08 -16.67
N LYS A 201 12.95 -0.68 -15.72
CA LYS A 201 11.95 -1.74 -15.96
C LYS A 201 10.51 -1.19 -15.94
N ARG A 202 10.29 -0.02 -16.55
CA ARG A 202 9.00 0.69 -16.48
C ARG A 202 7.80 -0.14 -16.93
N TRP A 203 7.95 -0.95 -17.99
CA TRP A 203 6.84 -1.70 -18.55
C TRP A 203 6.43 -2.86 -17.65
N GLN A 204 7.40 -3.59 -17.10
CA GLN A 204 7.16 -4.67 -16.15
C GLN A 204 6.57 -4.11 -14.84
N SER A 205 7.14 -3.01 -14.34
CA SER A 205 6.69 -2.34 -13.12
C SER A 205 5.26 -1.82 -13.27
N LEU A 206 4.92 -1.18 -14.40
CA LEU A 206 3.55 -0.72 -14.68
C LEU A 206 2.58 -1.89 -14.88
N GLY A 207 3.01 -2.98 -15.52
CA GLY A 207 2.19 -4.19 -15.66
C GLY A 207 1.84 -4.81 -14.31
N PHE A 208 2.82 -4.97 -13.42
CA PHE A 208 2.63 -5.47 -12.06
C PHE A 208 1.79 -4.51 -11.21
N GLY A 209 2.10 -3.21 -11.24
CA GLY A 209 1.33 -2.19 -10.55
C GLY A 209 -0.11 -2.11 -11.04
N GLY A 210 -0.34 -2.35 -12.35
CA GLY A 210 -1.65 -2.25 -12.99
C GLY A 210 -2.60 -3.35 -12.52
N ILE A 211 -2.13 -4.60 -12.57
CA ILE A 211 -2.91 -5.73 -12.07
C ILE A 211 -3.13 -5.63 -10.55
N THR A 212 -2.12 -5.18 -9.80
CA THR A 212 -2.22 -4.98 -8.36
C THR A 212 -3.25 -3.90 -8.02
N TYR A 213 -3.25 -2.79 -8.76
CA TYR A 213 -4.24 -1.72 -8.62
C TYR A 213 -5.66 -2.26 -8.88
N ALA A 214 -5.86 -2.96 -10.00
CA ALA A 214 -7.16 -3.55 -10.34
C ALA A 214 -7.64 -4.57 -9.29
N ALA A 215 -6.73 -5.41 -8.77
CA ALA A 215 -7.05 -6.41 -7.76
C ALA A 215 -7.44 -5.78 -6.41
N LEU A 216 -6.79 -4.68 -6.02
CA LEU A 216 -7.09 -3.95 -4.78
C LEU A 216 -8.37 -3.11 -4.86
N LEU A 217 -8.85 -2.79 -6.08
CA LEU A 217 -10.15 -2.11 -6.26
C LEU A 217 -11.34 -3.00 -5.89
N VAL A 218 -11.19 -4.33 -5.93
CA VAL A 218 -12.29 -5.25 -5.62
C VAL A 218 -12.44 -5.38 -4.10
N PRO A 219 -13.55 -4.88 -3.51
CA PRO A 219 -13.75 -4.96 -2.07
C PRO A 219 -13.81 -6.41 -1.60
N GLY A 220 -13.26 -6.70 -0.41
CA GLY A 220 -13.19 -8.05 0.16
C GLY A 220 -12.02 -8.87 -0.38
N LEU A 221 -11.76 -8.84 -1.69
CA LEU A 221 -10.56 -9.47 -2.26
C LEU A 221 -9.28 -8.74 -1.84
N ASN A 222 -9.34 -7.41 -1.69
CA ASN A 222 -8.20 -6.58 -1.30
C ASN A 222 -7.46 -7.06 -0.03
N ILE A 223 -8.16 -7.71 0.92
CA ILE A 223 -7.57 -8.29 2.13
C ILE A 223 -6.51 -9.36 1.80
N LEU A 224 -6.81 -10.23 0.83
CA LEU A 224 -5.87 -11.26 0.36
C LEU A 224 -4.94 -10.75 -0.73
N MET A 225 -5.37 -9.74 -1.49
CA MET A 225 -4.54 -9.18 -2.57
C MET A 225 -3.35 -8.37 -2.05
N MET A 226 -3.44 -7.72 -0.88
CA MET A 226 -2.29 -7.04 -0.26
C MET A 226 -1.10 -7.99 -0.01
N PRO A 227 -1.24 -9.09 0.76
CA PRO A 227 -0.13 -10.02 0.98
C PRO A 227 0.26 -10.74 -0.32
N ALA A 228 -0.69 -11.03 -1.21
CA ALA A 228 -0.37 -11.61 -2.52
C ALA A 228 0.48 -10.65 -3.37
N ALA A 229 0.22 -9.35 -3.32
CA ALA A 229 1.02 -8.33 -3.99
C ALA A 229 2.40 -8.20 -3.36
N VAL A 230 2.53 -8.26 -2.03
CA VAL A 230 3.85 -8.31 -1.36
C VAL A 230 4.64 -9.53 -1.84
N ALA A 231 4.05 -10.73 -1.80
CA ALA A 231 4.70 -11.95 -2.23
C ALA A 231 5.06 -11.93 -3.73
N GLY A 232 4.13 -11.48 -4.58
CA GLY A 232 4.35 -11.35 -6.01
C GLY A 232 5.43 -10.32 -6.36
N ALA A 233 5.51 -9.23 -5.61
CA ALA A 233 6.58 -8.24 -5.76
C ALA A 233 7.95 -8.80 -5.34
N THR A 234 8.00 -9.67 -4.33
CA THR A 234 9.21 -10.40 -3.96
C THR A 234 9.64 -11.39 -5.03
N VAL A 235 8.70 -12.12 -5.64
CA VAL A 235 8.99 -13.00 -6.78
C VAL A 235 9.55 -12.17 -7.94
N PHE A 236 8.89 -11.05 -8.28
CA PHE A 236 9.38 -10.10 -9.28
C PHE A 236 10.82 -9.66 -9.00
N TRP A 237 11.10 -9.27 -7.76
CA TRP A 237 12.44 -8.87 -7.34
C TRP A 237 13.49 -9.96 -7.53
N VAL A 238 13.21 -11.19 -7.10
CA VAL A 238 14.18 -12.30 -7.18
C VAL A 238 14.48 -12.67 -8.63
N HIS A 239 13.45 -12.82 -9.46
CA HIS A 239 13.61 -13.20 -10.87
C HIS A 239 14.39 -12.14 -11.67
N GLU A 240 14.00 -10.88 -11.55
CA GLU A 240 14.60 -9.79 -12.32
C GLU A 240 16.05 -9.50 -11.88
N ARG A 241 16.37 -9.71 -10.60
CA ARG A 241 17.75 -9.62 -10.08
C ARG A 241 18.62 -10.78 -10.55
N GLN A 242 18.06 -11.99 -10.61
CA GLN A 242 18.78 -13.17 -11.08
C GLN A 242 19.11 -13.04 -12.58
N GLU A 243 18.17 -12.52 -13.38
CA GLU A 243 18.41 -12.23 -14.80
C GLU A 243 19.49 -11.15 -14.99
N GLN A 244 19.48 -10.10 -14.17
CA GLN A 244 20.51 -9.05 -14.20
C GLN A 244 21.90 -9.59 -13.81
N ALA A 245 21.99 -10.58 -12.92
CA ALA A 245 23.25 -11.25 -12.59
C ALA A 245 23.76 -12.18 -13.70
N LEU A 246 22.84 -12.76 -14.51
CA LEU A 246 23.16 -13.63 -15.64
C LEU A 246 23.51 -12.86 -16.93
N THR A 247 23.11 -11.59 -17.00
CA THR A 247 23.41 -10.67 -18.12
C THR A 247 24.10 -9.42 -17.56
N PRO A 248 25.41 -9.51 -17.20
CA PRO A 248 26.14 -8.33 -16.76
C PRO A 248 26.13 -7.28 -17.88
N ALA A 249 25.88 -6.03 -17.51
CA ALA A 249 25.87 -4.90 -18.43
C ALA A 249 27.21 -4.84 -19.22
N PRO A 250 27.19 -4.49 -20.52
CA PRO A 250 28.40 -4.33 -21.32
C PRO A 250 29.32 -3.22 -20.82
#